data_AF-A0A438I7A0-F1
#
_entry.id   AF-A0A438I7A0-F1
#
_cell.length_a   1.000
_cell.length_b   1.000
_cell.length_c   1.000
_cell.angle_alpha   90.00
_cell.angle_beta   90.00
_cell.angle_gamma   90.00
#
_symmetry.space_group_name_H-M   'P 1'
#
loop_
_entity.id
_entity.type
_entity.pdbx_description
1 polymer ?
#
loop_
_entity_poly.entity_id
_entity_poly.type
_entity_poly.pdbx_seq_one_letter_code
_entity_poly.pdbx_strand_id
1 'polypeptide(L)'
;MVETSRDWSEKLPFALWVYRTSTGATPYSLVYGMELSLLDERRLRAADHVQAYQRKMARAFRKRVKPRKFQKGDLVLRALRGLISDPRGKFRPTWSGSYVIRDLTREEAAWLTDLDENQFTEPINVDQLKKFYAYDHGQRMGGHHFE
;
A
#
# COMPACT_ATOMS: atom_id res chain seq x y z
N MET A 1 -54.15 -30.26 34.76
CA MET A 1 -53.87 -29.23 33.73
C MET A 1 -52.68 -29.73 32.95
N VAL A 2 -52.89 -30.22 31.72
CA VAL A 2 -51.84 -30.86 30.92
C VAL A 2 -50.99 -29.76 30.30
N GLU A 3 -49.75 -29.62 30.76
CA GLU A 3 -48.75 -28.71 30.19
C GLU A 3 -48.42 -29.18 28.77
N THR A 4 -49.10 -28.64 27.77
CA THR A 4 -48.78 -28.95 26.37
C THR A 4 -47.60 -28.11 25.91
N SER A 5 -46.62 -28.75 25.25
CA SER A 5 -45.46 -28.13 24.59
C SER A 5 -45.85 -27.03 23.58
N ARG A 6 -47.14 -26.93 23.23
CA ARG A 6 -47.72 -26.00 22.27
C ARG A 6 -47.87 -24.56 22.80
N ASP A 7 -47.80 -24.35 24.12
CA ASP A 7 -48.09 -23.06 24.77
C ASP A 7 -46.80 -22.31 25.19
N TRP A 8 -45.65 -22.72 24.65
CA TRP A 8 -44.34 -22.17 25.01
C TRP A 8 -44.25 -20.65 24.75
N SER A 9 -44.91 -20.16 23.69
CA SER A 9 -44.92 -18.74 23.33
C SER A 9 -45.64 -17.87 24.37
N GLU A 10 -46.65 -18.40 25.05
CA GLU A 10 -47.42 -17.68 26.08
C GLU A 10 -46.66 -17.63 27.42
N LYS A 11 -45.78 -18.62 27.66
CA LYS A 11 -44.97 -18.71 28.88
C LYS A 11 -43.66 -17.91 28.81
N LEU A 12 -43.21 -17.57 27.60
CA LEU A 12 -41.97 -16.83 27.36
C LEU A 12 -41.89 -15.47 28.08
N PRO A 13 -42.91 -14.61 28.04
CA PRO A 13 -42.85 -13.31 28.72
C PRO A 13 -42.70 -13.43 30.25
N PHE A 14 -43.35 -14.42 30.87
CA PHE A 14 -43.25 -14.67 32.31
C PHE A 14 -41.90 -15.23 32.72
N ALA A 15 -41.36 -16.20 31.95
CA ALA A 15 -40.02 -16.73 32.19
C ALA A 15 -38.95 -15.64 32.04
N LEU A 16 -39.08 -14.78 31.03
CA LEU A 16 -38.19 -13.63 30.83
C LEU A 16 -38.33 -12.58 31.93
N TRP A 17 -39.54 -12.34 32.43
CA TRP A 17 -39.77 -11.40 33.53
C TRP A 17 -39.12 -11.88 34.82
N VAL A 18 -39.34 -13.15 35.23
CA VAL A 18 -38.72 -13.76 36.42
C VAL A 18 -37.20 -13.68 36.35
N TYR A 19 -36.64 -14.02 35.20
CA TYR A 19 -35.19 -13.98 34.95
C TYR A 19 -34.60 -12.57 35.04
N ARG A 20 -35.34 -11.57 34.57
CA ARG A 20 -34.94 -10.17 34.58
C ARG A 20 -35.05 -9.54 35.98
N THR A 21 -35.93 -10.04 36.84
CA THR A 21 -36.13 -9.53 38.21
C THR A 21 -35.37 -10.33 39.28
N SER A 22 -35.06 -11.60 39.05
CA SER A 22 -34.36 -12.47 40.03
C SER A 22 -32.88 -12.15 40.17
N THR A 23 -32.28 -11.61 39.12
CA THR A 23 -30.84 -11.35 39.04
C THR A 23 -30.69 -10.01 38.34
N GLY A 24 -30.44 -8.94 39.11
CA GLY A 24 -30.20 -7.58 38.60
C GLY A 24 -28.92 -7.41 37.77
N ALA A 25 -28.40 -8.49 37.19
CA ALA A 25 -27.24 -8.55 36.31
C ALA A 25 -27.62 -9.29 35.04
N THR A 26 -27.08 -8.89 33.88
CA THR A 26 -27.33 -9.62 32.65
C THR A 26 -26.75 -11.03 32.78
N PRO A 27 -27.57 -12.07 32.63
CA PRO A 27 -27.13 -13.44 32.89
C PRO A 27 -26.02 -13.91 31.92
N TYR A 28 -25.93 -13.29 30.75
CA TYR A 28 -24.80 -13.44 29.83
C TYR A 28 -23.46 -13.03 30.48
N SER A 29 -23.45 -11.94 31.26
CA SER A 29 -22.25 -11.47 31.97
C SER A 29 -21.83 -12.38 33.12
N LEU A 30 -22.79 -13.03 33.79
CA LEU A 30 -22.50 -13.96 34.89
C LEU A 30 -21.99 -15.31 34.40
N VAL A 31 -22.54 -15.80 33.29
CA VAL A 31 -22.16 -17.11 32.71
C VAL A 31 -20.89 -17.00 31.88
N TYR A 32 -20.71 -15.92 31.11
CA TYR A 32 -19.62 -15.80 30.14
C TYR A 32 -18.60 -14.69 30.45
N GLY A 33 -18.76 -13.91 31.52
CA GLY A 33 -17.88 -12.77 31.80
C GLY A 33 -16.40 -13.14 31.89
N MET A 34 -16.06 -14.27 32.50
CA MET A 34 -14.68 -14.77 32.59
C MET A 34 -14.19 -15.37 31.26
N GLU A 35 -15.08 -15.97 30.48
CA GLU A 35 -14.73 -16.49 29.15
C GLU A 35 -14.48 -15.35 28.15
N LEU A 36 -15.25 -14.26 28.25
CA LEU A 36 -15.08 -13.05 27.48
C LEU A 36 -13.76 -12.33 27.82
N SER A 37 -13.41 -12.20 29.10
CA SER A 37 -12.13 -11.60 29.49
C SER A 37 -10.93 -12.40 28.95
N LEU A 38 -11.02 -13.73 28.98
CA LEU A 38 -10.00 -14.61 28.39
C LEU A 38 -9.92 -14.47 26.86
N LEU A 39 -11.06 -14.29 26.18
CA LEU A 39 -11.08 -14.04 24.74
C LEU A 39 -10.49 -12.68 24.37
N ASP A 40 -10.77 -11.64 25.15
CA ASP A 40 -10.23 -10.30 24.92
C ASP A 40 -8.71 -10.28 25.14
N GLU A 41 -8.21 -10.94 26.17
CA GLU A 41 -6.77 -11.13 26.36
C GLU A 41 -6.11 -11.87 25.19
N ARG A 42 -6.76 -12.92 24.66
CA ARG A 42 -6.26 -13.66 23.48
C ARG A 42 -6.23 -12.78 22.23
N ARG A 43 -7.26 -11.95 22.03
CA ARG A 43 -7.33 -10.99 20.92
C ARG A 43 -6.25 -9.92 21.03
N LEU A 44 -6.00 -9.41 22.23
CA LEU A 44 -4.94 -8.45 22.47
C LEU A 44 -3.56 -9.03 22.13
N ARG A 45 -3.26 -10.25 22.63
CA ARG A 45 -2.01 -10.95 22.29
C ARG A 45 -1.87 -11.21 20.79
N ALA A 46 -2.96 -11.56 20.11
CA ALA A 46 -2.96 -11.75 18.66
C ALA A 46 -2.70 -10.42 17.91
N ALA A 47 -3.32 -9.33 18.35
CA ALA A 47 -3.10 -8.00 17.79
C ALA A 47 -1.64 -7.55 17.96
N ASP A 48 -1.05 -7.76 19.14
CA ASP A 48 0.37 -7.47 19.40
C ASP A 48 1.29 -8.25 18.46
N HIS A 49 0.98 -9.53 18.22
CA HIS A 49 1.74 -10.36 17.29
C HIS A 49 1.64 -9.83 15.84
N VAL A 50 0.44 -9.47 15.38
CA VAL A 50 0.24 -8.87 14.05
C VAL A 50 0.99 -7.55 13.93
N GLN A 51 0.91 -6.68 14.95
CA GLN A 51 1.64 -5.41 14.97
C GLN A 51 3.16 -5.63 14.92
N ALA A 52 3.67 -6.59 15.70
CA ALA A 52 5.09 -6.94 15.69
C ALA A 52 5.53 -7.46 14.31
N TYR A 53 4.71 -8.31 13.67
CA TYR A 53 4.96 -8.81 12.33
C TYR A 53 4.97 -7.68 11.29
N GLN A 54 3.95 -6.81 11.29
CA GLN A 54 3.86 -5.66 10.38
C GLN A 54 5.08 -4.73 10.55
N ARG A 55 5.50 -4.44 11.79
CA ARG A 55 6.71 -3.65 12.07
C ARG A 55 7.96 -4.32 11.53
N LYS A 56 8.09 -5.65 11.68
CA LYS A 56 9.23 -6.42 11.14
C LYS A 56 9.25 -6.35 9.61
N MET A 57 8.10 -6.51 8.96
CA MET A 57 7.98 -6.41 7.50
C MET A 57 8.31 -5.00 7.01
N ALA A 58 7.77 -3.95 7.64
CA ALA A 58 8.06 -2.56 7.29
C ALA A 58 9.56 -2.21 7.43
N ARG A 59 10.22 -2.71 8.48
CA ARG A 59 11.68 -2.54 8.67
C ARG A 59 12.47 -3.26 7.59
N ALA A 60 12.11 -4.50 7.26
CA ALA A 60 12.77 -5.27 6.22
C ALA A 60 12.64 -4.59 4.84
N PHE A 61 11.46 -4.03 4.54
CA PHE A 61 11.23 -3.25 3.32
C PHE A 61 12.06 -1.97 3.29
N ARG A 62 11.97 -1.13 4.34
CA ARG A 62 12.74 0.13 4.43
C ARG A 62 14.25 -0.09 4.37
N LYS A 63 14.77 -1.22 4.88
CA LYS A 63 16.19 -1.57 4.76
C LYS A 63 16.62 -1.83 3.31
N ARG A 64 15.71 -2.32 2.47
CA ARG A 64 15.99 -2.66 1.06
C ARG A 64 15.72 -1.50 0.10
N VAL A 65 14.79 -0.62 0.41
CA VAL A 65 14.48 0.56 -0.40
C VAL A 65 15.49 1.66 -0.07
N LYS A 66 16.39 1.93 -1.01
CA LYS A 66 17.27 3.11 -0.96
C LYS A 66 16.60 4.23 -1.77
N PRO A 67 16.18 5.35 -1.15
CA PRO A 67 15.57 6.45 -1.88
C PRO A 67 16.58 6.99 -2.90
N ARG A 68 16.15 7.07 -4.16
CA ARG A 68 16.97 7.64 -5.24
C ARG A 68 16.84 9.16 -5.18
N LYS A 69 17.96 9.86 -5.05
CA LYS A 69 17.97 11.33 -5.09
C LYS A 69 17.86 11.77 -6.54
N PHE A 70 16.77 12.42 -6.88
CA PHE A 70 16.60 13.14 -8.14
C PHE A 70 16.73 14.64 -7.89
N GLN A 71 17.17 15.35 -8.91
CA GLN A 71 17.33 16.80 -8.92
C GLN A 71 16.69 17.36 -10.18
N LYS A 72 16.29 18.63 -10.12
CA LYS A 72 15.89 19.40 -11.30
C LYS A 72 17.03 19.37 -12.33
N GLY A 73 16.71 19.10 -13.59
CA GLY A 73 17.66 18.96 -14.68
C GLY A 73 18.18 17.52 -14.91
N ASP A 74 17.91 16.57 -14.00
CA ASP A 74 18.29 15.17 -14.24
C ASP A 74 17.55 14.60 -15.46
N LEU A 75 18.28 13.92 -16.35
CA LEU A 75 17.69 13.15 -17.44
C LEU A 75 17.18 11.81 -16.91
N VAL A 76 15.93 11.47 -17.22
CA VAL A 76 15.25 10.29 -16.71
C VAL A 76 14.43 9.58 -17.77
N LEU A 77 14.37 8.26 -17.66
CA LEU A 77 13.42 7.42 -18.39
C LEU A 77 12.19 7.19 -17.53
N ARG A 78 11.02 7.19 -18.17
CA ARG A 78 9.73 6.92 -17.52
C ARG A 78 9.28 5.48 -17.76
N ALA A 79 8.82 4.79 -16.72
CA ALA A 79 8.30 3.44 -16.84
C ALA A 79 6.90 3.43 -17.50
N LEU A 80 6.68 2.54 -18.46
CA LEU A 80 5.38 2.36 -19.12
C LEU A 80 4.50 1.34 -18.39
N ARG A 81 4.31 1.49 -17.06
CA ARG A 81 3.46 0.56 -16.28
C ARG A 81 1.99 0.71 -16.66
N GLY A 82 1.27 -0.41 -16.81
CA GLY A 82 -0.19 -0.40 -16.94
C GLY A 82 -0.75 -0.05 -18.33
N LEU A 83 0.08 0.20 -19.35
CA LEU A 83 -0.46 0.27 -20.73
C LEU A 83 -0.95 -1.14 -21.10
N ILE A 84 -2.25 -1.29 -21.19
CA ILE A 84 -2.99 -2.52 -21.42
C ILE A 84 -2.58 -3.08 -22.79
N SER A 85 -2.14 -4.35 -22.83
CA SER A 85 -2.06 -5.20 -24.02
C SER A 85 -1.40 -4.59 -25.28
N ASP A 86 -0.07 -4.45 -25.26
CA ASP A 86 0.69 -4.23 -26.51
C ASP A 86 0.81 -5.58 -27.26
N PRO A 87 0.41 -5.67 -28.55
CA PRO A 87 0.54 -6.90 -29.34
C PRO A 87 1.99 -7.39 -29.49
N ARG A 88 3.00 -6.57 -29.18
CA ARG A 88 4.43 -6.97 -29.20
C ARG A 88 4.85 -7.89 -28.06
N GLY A 89 4.00 -8.09 -27.05
CA GLY A 89 4.24 -9.03 -25.96
C GLY A 89 5.59 -8.81 -25.27
N LYS A 90 6.45 -9.84 -25.24
CA LYS A 90 7.73 -9.85 -24.51
C LYS A 90 8.77 -8.82 -25.00
N PHE A 91 8.63 -8.27 -26.21
CA PHE A 91 9.57 -7.31 -26.81
C PHE A 91 9.18 -5.85 -26.62
N ARG A 92 8.22 -5.59 -25.73
CA ARG A 92 7.78 -4.23 -25.45
C ARG A 92 8.86 -3.44 -24.68
N PRO A 93 9.16 -2.19 -25.08
CA PRO A 93 9.98 -1.29 -24.26
C PRO A 93 9.32 -1.06 -22.90
N THR A 94 10.02 -1.38 -21.82
CA THR A 94 9.53 -1.16 -20.44
C THR A 94 9.64 0.32 -20.03
N TRP A 95 10.48 1.08 -20.73
CA TRP A 95 10.78 2.47 -20.47
C TRP A 95 10.48 3.30 -21.72
N SER A 96 9.73 4.40 -21.56
CA SER A 96 9.61 5.46 -22.55
C SER A 96 10.80 6.41 -22.47
N GLY A 97 11.00 7.18 -23.54
CA GLY A 97 12.17 8.00 -23.86
C GLY A 97 12.73 8.90 -22.74
N SER A 98 13.77 9.64 -23.09
CA SER A 98 14.47 10.53 -22.18
C SER A 98 13.69 11.82 -21.94
N TYR A 99 13.40 12.10 -20.68
CA TYR A 99 12.76 13.32 -20.22
C TYR A 99 13.67 14.06 -19.24
N VAL A 100 13.47 15.37 -19.08
CA VAL A 100 14.16 16.18 -18.08
C VAL A 100 13.22 16.44 -16.90
N ILE A 101 13.73 16.28 -15.68
CA ILE A 101 12.99 16.69 -14.47
C ILE A 101 12.97 18.22 -14.39
N ARG A 102 11.80 18.82 -14.55
CA ARG A 102 11.63 20.27 -14.40
C ARG A 102 11.49 20.66 -12.94
N ASP A 103 10.59 20.02 -12.20
CA ASP A 103 10.35 20.34 -10.80
C ASP A 103 10.07 19.08 -10.01
N LEU A 104 10.42 19.10 -8.73
CA LEU A 104 10.17 18.02 -7.79
C LEU A 104 9.29 18.53 -6.66
N THR A 105 8.23 17.79 -6.38
CA THR A 105 7.33 18.05 -5.25
C THR A 105 7.89 17.37 -4.01
N ARG A 106 7.59 17.91 -2.83
CA ARG A 106 7.95 17.29 -1.52
C ARG A 106 7.35 15.88 -1.35
N GLU A 107 6.30 15.57 -2.11
CA GLU A 107 5.57 14.30 -2.12
C GLU A 107 6.15 13.25 -3.09
N GLU A 108 7.42 13.39 -3.49
CA GLU A 108 8.11 12.45 -4.39
C GLU A 108 7.45 12.30 -5.78
N ALA A 109 6.86 13.39 -6.27
CA ALA A 109 6.34 13.51 -7.63
C ALA A 109 7.16 14.50 -8.46
N ALA A 110 7.45 14.15 -9.70
CA ALA A 110 8.27 14.92 -10.62
C ALA A 110 7.46 15.42 -11.81
N TRP A 111 7.62 16.69 -12.14
CA TRP A 111 7.16 17.27 -13.39
C TRP A 111 8.19 17.00 -14.47
N LEU A 112 7.79 16.30 -15.53
CA LEU A 112 8.66 15.99 -16.65
C LEU A 112 8.44 16.97 -17.79
N THR A 113 9.52 17.25 -18.52
CA THR A 113 9.49 17.98 -19.79
C THR A 113 10.20 17.13 -20.84
N ASP A 114 9.65 17.10 -22.05
CA ASP A 114 10.30 16.44 -23.19
C ASP A 114 11.57 17.20 -23.63
N LEU A 115 12.38 16.57 -24.48
CA LEU A 115 13.53 17.22 -25.10
C LEU A 115 13.11 18.42 -25.96
N ASP A 116 11.90 18.38 -26.51
CA ASP A 116 11.28 19.45 -27.31
C ASP A 116 10.52 20.48 -26.44
N GLU A 117 10.83 20.55 -25.15
CA GLU A 117 10.25 21.48 -24.15
C GLU A 117 8.74 21.33 -23.89
N ASN A 118 8.08 20.31 -24.46
CA ASN A 118 6.68 20.05 -24.19
C ASN A 118 6.49 19.51 -22.76
N GLN A 119 5.54 20.10 -22.03
CA GLN A 119 5.33 19.80 -20.61
C GLN A 119 4.30 18.69 -20.42
N PHE A 120 4.58 17.78 -19.49
CA PHE A 120 3.56 16.85 -19.04
C PHE A 120 2.52 17.57 -18.19
N THR A 121 1.25 17.27 -18.46
CA THR A 121 0.09 17.82 -17.74
C THR A 121 -0.04 17.27 -16.32
N GLU A 122 0.49 16.07 -16.07
CA GLU A 122 0.39 15.39 -14.79
C GLU A 122 1.78 15.10 -14.19
N PRO A 123 1.95 15.29 -12.88
CA PRO A 123 3.17 14.92 -12.19
C PRO A 123 3.29 13.39 -12.06
N ILE A 124 4.50 12.87 -12.27
CA ILE A 124 4.79 11.42 -12.25
C ILE A 124 5.51 11.04 -10.95
N ASN A 125 5.10 9.94 -10.33
CA ASN A 125 5.79 9.42 -9.15
C ASN A 125 7.25 9.03 -9.47
N VAL A 126 8.18 9.44 -8.60
CA VAL A 126 9.63 9.24 -8.75
C VAL A 126 10.04 7.76 -8.85
N ASP A 127 9.29 6.82 -8.27
CA ASP A 127 9.53 5.36 -8.38
C ASP A 127 9.29 4.82 -9.80
N GLN A 128 8.59 5.59 -10.63
CA GLN A 128 8.40 5.29 -12.05
C GLN A 128 9.52 5.86 -12.92
N LEU A 129 10.51 6.54 -12.32
CA LEU A 129 11.62 7.15 -13.03
C LEU A 129 12.93 6.40 -12.83
N LYS A 130 13.76 6.41 -13.87
CA LYS A 130 15.12 5.87 -13.83
C LYS A 130 16.08 6.90 -14.40
N LYS A 131 17.12 7.27 -13.64
CA LYS A 131 18.18 8.15 -14.14
C LYS A 131 18.81 7.56 -15.41
N PHE A 132 19.02 8.43 -16.38
CA PHE A 132 19.72 8.12 -17.62
C PHE A 132 20.86 9.12 -17.80
N TYR A 133 22.00 8.60 -18.25
CA TYR A 133 23.15 9.40 -18.61
C TYR A 133 23.38 9.13 -20.09
N ALA A 134 23.20 10.15 -20.93
CA ALA A 134 23.60 10.03 -22.33
C ALA A 134 25.13 9.91 -22.35
N TYR A 135 25.66 8.80 -22.86
CA TYR A 135 27.08 8.72 -23.16
C TYR A 135 27.35 9.65 -24.34
N ASP A 136 28.11 10.72 -24.08
CA ASP A 136 28.60 11.63 -25.10
C ASP A 136 29.60 10.89 -26.01
N HIS A 137 29.12 10.30 -27.11
CA HIS A 137 29.96 9.84 -28.20
C HIS A 137 30.31 11.06 -29.07
N GLY A 138 31.28 11.86 -28.62
CA GLY A 138 31.45 13.20 -29.18
C GLY A 138 32.80 13.91 -29.02
N GLN A 139 33.93 13.22 -28.80
CA GLN A 139 35.25 13.84 -29.02
C GLN A 139 36.08 13.04 -30.04
N ARG A 140 36.01 13.49 -31.29
CA ARG A 140 36.98 13.20 -32.35
C ARG A 140 37.98 14.36 -32.36
N MET A 141 39.13 14.17 -31.74
CA MET A 141 40.32 15.05 -31.77
C MET A 141 41.51 14.10 -32.01
N GLY A 142 42.42 14.25 -32.97
CA GLY A 142 42.58 15.13 -34.10
C GLY A 142 43.49 14.42 -35.10
N GLY A 143 43.48 14.85 -36.36
CA GLY A 143 44.36 14.29 -37.39
C GLY A 143 45.82 14.58 -37.09
N HIS A 144 46.64 13.54 -36.98
CA HIS A 144 48.08 13.65 -37.16
C HIS A 144 48.38 13.49 -38.65
N HIS A 145 48.57 14.64 -39.31
CA HIS A 145 49.37 14.74 -40.52
C HIS A 145 50.83 14.58 -40.08
N PHE A 146 51.53 13.58 -40.59
CA PHE A 146 52.99 13.56 -40.60
C PHE A 146 53.41 13.67 -42.07
N GLU A 147 54.19 14.70 -42.38
CA GLU A 147 55.14 14.67 -43.49
C GLU A 147 56.22 13.61 -43.25
#